data_AF-A0A2A2INN9-F1
#
_entry.id   AF-A0A2A2INN9-F1
#
_cell.length_a   1.000
_cell.length_b   1.000
_cell.length_c   1.000
_cell.angle_alpha   90.00
_cell.angle_beta   90.00
_cell.angle_gamma   90.00
#
_symmetry.space_group_name_H-M   'P 1'
#
loop_
_entity.id
_entity.type
_entity.pdbx_description
1 polymer ?
#
loop_
_entity_poly.entity_id
_entity_poly.type
_entity_poly.pdbx_seq_one_letter_code
_entity_poly.pdbx_strand_id
1 'polypeptide(L)' 'MICPTCGTELRDGVLMCPICGTKQIVPPPAPPKNMQNNPKIFSKTRVVSFIIVMIFLIIGLWRVFLQ' A
#
# COMPACT_ATOMS: atom_id res chain seq x y z
N MET A 1 21.11 -9.88 -14.77
CA MET A 1 21.25 -11.07 -15.66
C MET A 1 22.26 -10.81 -16.78
N ILE A 2 23.02 -11.81 -17.25
CA ILE A 2 23.99 -11.65 -18.36
C ILE A 2 23.35 -12.09 -19.68
N CYS A 3 23.53 -11.33 -20.75
CA CYS A 3 23.01 -11.69 -22.06
C CYS A 3 23.74 -12.94 -22.61
N PRO A 4 23.04 -14.02 -23.02
CA PRO A 4 23.67 -15.24 -23.51
C PRO A 4 24.38 -15.07 -24.86
N THR A 5 24.07 -14.02 -25.61
CA THR A 5 24.63 -13.78 -26.95
C THR A 5 25.91 -12.94 -26.90
N CYS A 6 25.94 -11.89 -26.07
CA CYS A 6 27.05 -10.92 -26.07
C CYS A 6 27.77 -10.80 -24.71
N GLY A 7 27.33 -11.53 -23.69
CA GLY A 7 27.99 -11.54 -22.37
C GLY A 7 27.87 -10.24 -21.58
N THR A 8 27.10 -9.27 -22.06
CA THR A 8 26.92 -7.98 -21.36
C THR A 8 26.00 -8.12 -20.14
N GLU A 9 26.31 -7.36 -19.11
CA GLU A 9 25.55 -7.30 -17.87
C GLU A 9 24.27 -6.49 -18.08
N LEU A 10 23.12 -7.13 -17.94
CA LEU A 10 21.81 -6.50 -18.06
C LEU A 10 21.09 -6.41 -16.73
N ARG A 11 20.40 -5.29 -16.54
CA ARG A 11 19.54 -5.03 -15.39
C ARG A 11 18.34 -5.96 -15.41
N ASP A 12 17.71 -6.22 -14.28
CA ASP A 12 16.54 -7.11 -14.25
C ASP A 12 15.30 -6.38 -14.79
N GLY A 13 14.51 -7.07 -15.62
CA GLY A 13 13.29 -6.53 -16.25
C GLY A 13 13.46 -5.93 -17.65
N VAL A 14 14.65 -5.96 -18.26
CA VAL A 14 14.84 -5.55 -19.67
C VAL A 14 14.49 -6.68 -20.63
N LEU A 15 13.49 -6.43 -21.48
CA LEU A 15 12.99 -7.39 -22.47
C LEU A 15 13.97 -7.61 -23.63
N MET A 16 14.86 -6.66 -23.92
CA MET A 16 15.72 -6.64 -25.11
C MET A 16 17.13 -6.19 -24.71
N CYS A 17 18.17 -6.81 -25.25
CA CYS A 17 19.54 -6.36 -25.03
C CYS A 17 19.83 -5.09 -25.85
N PRO A 18 20.27 -3.97 -25.24
CA PRO A 18 20.58 -2.73 -25.95
C PRO A 18 21.85 -2.80 -26.80
N ILE A 19 22.71 -3.81 -26.57
CA ILE A 19 23.99 -3.95 -27.29
C ILE A 19 23.83 -4.83 -28.55
N CYS A 20 23.19 -5.99 -28.41
CA CYS A 20 23.08 -6.96 -29.50
C CYS A 20 21.67 -7.10 -30.09
N GLY A 21 20.64 -6.51 -29.46
CA GLY A 21 19.25 -6.61 -29.91
C GLY A 21 18.57 -7.95 -29.58
N THR A 22 19.26 -8.90 -28.94
CA THR A 22 18.66 -10.18 -28.52
C THR A 22 17.51 -9.96 -27.54
N LYS A 23 16.34 -10.57 -27.82
CA LYS A 23 15.20 -10.61 -26.90
C LYS A 23 15.55 -11.48 -25.69
N GLN A 24 15.44 -10.93 -24.50
CA GLN A 24 15.62 -11.66 -23.26
C GLN A 24 14.28 -12.23 -22.81
N ILE A 25 14.22 -13.54 -22.59
CA ILE A 25 13.09 -14.18 -21.91
C ILE A 25 13.27 -13.93 -20.41
N VAL A 26 12.91 -12.74 -19.95
CA VAL A 26 12.89 -12.42 -18.52
C VAL A 26 11.48 -12.73 -18.01
N PRO A 27 11.32 -13.58 -16.99
CA PRO A 27 10.05 -13.68 -16.30
C PRO A 27 9.72 -12.31 -15.68
N PRO A 28 8.47 -11.80 -15.82
CA PRO A 28 8.10 -10.50 -15.31
C PRO A 28 8.46 -10.37 -13.82
N PRO A 29 9.00 -9.22 -13.37
CA PRO A 29 9.29 -9.01 -11.97
C PRO A 29 8.01 -9.23 -11.16
N ALA A 30 8.09 -10.10 -10.14
CA ALA A 30 6.95 -10.40 -9.30
C ALA A 30 6.37 -9.09 -8.72
N PRO A 31 5.04 -8.90 -8.76
CA PRO A 31 4.42 -7.68 -8.29
C PRO A 31 4.79 -7.42 -6.82
N PRO A 32 5.02 -6.17 -6.42
CA PRO A 32 5.39 -5.83 -5.05
C PRO A 32 4.29 -6.26 -4.08
N LYS A 33 4.62 -7.11 -3.11
CA LYS A 33 3.70 -7.68 -2.09
C LYS A 33 3.16 -6.65 -1.08
N ASN A 34 3.41 -5.35 -1.25
CA ASN A 34 3.08 -4.34 -0.25
C ASN A 34 1.98 -3.39 -0.76
N MET A 35 0.79 -3.94 -0.95
CA MET A 35 -0.45 -3.15 -0.89
C MET A 35 -1.34 -3.81 0.17
N GLN A 36 -0.86 -3.79 1.41
CA GLN A 36 -1.64 -4.29 2.54
C GLN A 36 -2.64 -3.19 2.92
N ASN A 37 -3.81 -3.19 2.27
CA ASN A 37 -4.96 -2.40 2.70
C ASN A 37 -5.50 -2.97 4.03
N ASN A 38 -4.82 -2.71 5.15
CA ASN A 38 -5.24 -3.26 6.44
C ASN A 38 -6.66 -2.73 6.79
N PRO A 39 -7.69 -3.59 6.77
CA PRO A 39 -9.08 -3.15 6.96
C PRO A 39 -9.35 -2.66 8.40
N LYS A 40 -8.39 -2.78 9.34
CA LYS A 40 -8.54 -2.31 10.72
C LYS A 40 -8.49 -0.79 10.89
N ILE A 41 -8.07 -0.01 9.89
CA ILE A 41 -8.10 1.46 10.00
C ILE A 41 -9.53 1.99 9.92
N PHE A 42 -10.39 1.38 9.11
CA PHE A 42 -11.76 1.87 8.90
C PHE A 42 -12.65 1.73 10.15
N SER A 43 -12.37 0.78 11.04
CA SER A 43 -13.16 0.59 12.27
C SER A 43 -12.74 1.50 13.43
N LYS A 44 -11.45 1.88 13.52
CA LYS A 44 -10.96 2.72 14.62
C LYS A 44 -11.50 4.15 14.54
N THR A 45 -11.51 4.76 13.36
CA THR A 45 -11.99 6.13 13.16
C THR A 45 -13.49 6.26 13.46
N ARG A 46 -14.27 5.23 13.10
CA ARG A 46 -15.72 5.19 13.36
C ARG A 46 -16.05 5.10 14.85
N VAL A 47 -15.32 4.27 15.61
CA VAL A 47 -15.50 4.14 17.06
C VAL A 47 -15.13 5.42 17.79
N VAL A 48 -14.00 6.05 17.44
CA VAL A 48 -13.57 7.32 18.07
C VAL A 48 -14.61 8.42 17.88
N SER A 49 -15.20 8.53 16.67
CA SER A 49 -16.26 9.51 16.39
C SER A 49 -17.51 9.29 17.26
N PHE A 50 -17.97 8.04 17.42
CA PHE A 50 -19.13 7.75 18.27
C PHE A 50 -18.90 8.09 19.74
N ILE A 51 -17.72 7.79 20.27
CA ILE A 51 -17.37 8.09 21.67
C ILE A 51 -17.39 9.60 21.91
N ILE A 52 -16.82 10.40 21.00
CA ILE A 52 -16.81 11.86 21.11
C ILE A 52 -18.25 12.41 21.16
N VAL A 53 -19.11 11.99 20.23
CA VAL A 53 -20.51 12.46 20.20
C VAL A 53 -21.27 12.07 21.47
N MET A 54 -21.11 10.83 21.96
CA MET A 54 -21.73 10.39 23.21
C MET A 54 -21.29 11.23 24.40
N ILE A 55 -19.99 11.54 24.52
CA ILE A 55 -19.46 12.37 25.60
C ILE A 55 -20.08 13.77 25.58
N PHE A 56 -20.17 14.41 24.40
CA PHE A 56 -20.78 15.74 24.28
C PHE A 56 -22.26 15.75 24.67
N LEU A 57 -23.04 14.74 24.26
CA LEU A 57 -24.45 14.63 24.64
C LEU A 57 -24.61 14.43 26.15
N ILE A 58 -23.79 13.57 26.76
CA ILE A 58 -23.82 13.32 28.21
C ILE A 58 -23.46 14.59 28.98
N ILE A 59 -22.40 15.31 28.59
CA ILE A 59 -21.99 16.56 29.24
C ILE A 59 -23.09 17.63 29.10
N GLY A 60 -23.70 17.75 27.92
CA GLY A 60 -24.80 18.68 27.66
C GLY A 60 -26.02 18.38 28.54
N LEU A 61 -26.45 17.12 28.58
CA LEU A 61 -27.56 16.67 29.44
C LEU A 61 -27.25 16.90 30.92
N TRP A 62 -26.04 16.58 31.36
CA TRP A 62 -25.60 16.83 32.75
C TRP A 62 -25.68 18.32 33.08
N ARG A 63 -25.16 19.18 32.21
CA ARG A 63 -25.22 20.65 32.39
C ARG A 63 -26.65 21.17 32.47
N VAL A 64 -27.58 20.62 31.69
CA VAL A 64 -29.00 20.98 31.73
C VAL A 64 -29.68 20.49 33.01
N PHE A 65 -29.30 19.33 33.54
CA PHE A 65 -29.92 18.74 34.73
C PHE A 65 -29.39 19.31 36.05
N LEU A 66 -28.18 19.88 36.05
CA LEU A 66 -27.59 20.58 37.20
C LEU A 66 -27.86 22.10 37.23
N GLN A 67 -28.58 22.62 36.24
CA GLN A 67 -28.98 24.03 36.15
C GLN A 67 -30.47 24.16 36.43
#